data_AF-A0A0R0CDZ7-F1
#
_entry.id   AF-A0A0R0CDZ7-F1
#
_cell.length_a   1.000
_cell.length_b   1.000
_cell.length_c   1.000
_cell.angle_alpha   90.00
_cell.angle_beta   90.00
_cell.angle_gamma   90.00
#
_symmetry.space_group_name_H-M   'P 1'
#
loop_
_entity.id
_entity.type
_entity.pdbx_description
1 polymer ?
#
loop_
_entity_poly.entity_id
_entity_poly.type
_entity_poly.pdbx_seq_one_letter_code
_entity_poly.pdbx_strand_id
1 'polypeptide(L)'
;MLLAVPTVFADEVVAYRNDTPILRSQLAGDIPEVDKLVQLTLSPAIYEYLSAHRNQWEPDEATLQRAEAAMRRSLACLPYPTTLYDTPSVARFTAKALISGVLMQRFIHRSFGGGRLLEPKRGVLLPGVMAFDANNRMVHQLEEDGAFRILDPALRSEVFATLGDTEQGTLVPESQAEALFDPNKVFITCEPEAAAKVG
;
A
#
# COMPACT_ATOMS: atom_id res chain seq x y z
N MET A 1 -28.18 54.78 1.78
CA MET A 1 -27.12 54.00 2.46
C MET A 1 -27.40 52.54 2.11
N LEU A 2 -26.76 52.02 1.06
CA LEU A 2 -26.93 50.64 0.60
C LEU A 2 -25.98 49.77 1.43
N LEU A 3 -26.55 48.95 2.31
CA LEU A 3 -25.80 47.94 3.05
C LEU A 3 -25.42 46.83 2.06
N ALA A 4 -24.12 46.68 1.80
CA ALA A 4 -23.60 45.54 1.08
C ALA A 4 -23.88 44.27 1.89
N VAL A 5 -24.74 43.40 1.36
CA VAL A 5 -24.93 42.05 1.89
C VAL A 5 -23.64 41.29 1.59
N PRO A 6 -22.94 40.72 2.60
CA PRO A 6 -21.77 39.91 2.33
C PRO A 6 -22.21 38.67 1.54
N THR A 7 -21.70 38.54 0.31
CA THR A 7 -21.85 37.34 -0.49
C THR A 7 -21.09 36.22 0.22
N VAL A 8 -21.83 35.34 0.91
CA VAL A 8 -21.28 34.07 1.38
C VAL A 8 -21.10 33.21 0.14
N PHE A 9 -19.87 33.11 -0.36
CA PHE A 9 -19.55 32.14 -1.40
C PHE A 9 -19.78 30.75 -0.82
N ALA A 10 -20.66 29.96 -1.45
CA ALA A 10 -20.81 28.56 -1.10
C ALA A 10 -19.48 27.85 -1.35
N ASP A 11 -19.04 27.06 -0.38
CA ASP A 11 -17.81 26.28 -0.50
C ASP A 11 -17.92 25.29 -1.66
N GLU A 12 -16.87 25.21 -2.47
CA GLU A 12 -16.87 24.43 -3.70
C GLU A 12 -16.73 22.94 -3.39
N VAL A 13 -17.59 22.10 -3.96
CA VAL A 13 -17.40 20.65 -3.92
C VAL A 13 -16.34 20.26 -4.93
N VAL A 14 -15.23 19.69 -4.46
CA VAL A 14 -14.08 19.30 -5.29
C VAL A 14 -14.00 17.80 -5.53
N ALA A 15 -14.64 16.99 -4.67
CA ALA A 15 -14.72 15.55 -4.82
C ALA A 15 -15.92 14.96 -4.08
N TYR A 16 -16.14 13.67 -4.28
CA TYR A 16 -17.08 12.85 -3.54
C TYR A 16 -16.39 11.58 -3.06
N ARG A 17 -16.78 11.11 -1.87
CA ARG A 17 -16.56 9.74 -1.39
C ARG A 17 -17.94 9.11 -1.25
N ASN A 18 -18.27 8.12 -2.08
CA ASN A 18 -19.64 7.67 -2.28
C ASN A 18 -20.56 8.90 -2.50
N ASP A 19 -21.61 9.07 -1.70
CA ASP A 19 -22.52 10.22 -1.76
C ASP A 19 -22.09 11.40 -0.88
N THR A 20 -20.93 11.33 -0.22
CA THR A 20 -20.45 12.39 0.69
C THR A 20 -19.63 13.43 -0.07
N PRO A 21 -20.06 14.70 -0.14
CA PRO A 21 -19.28 15.74 -0.79
C PRO A 21 -18.04 16.10 0.04
N ILE A 22 -16.94 16.36 -0.65
CA ILE A 22 -15.71 16.91 -0.08
C ILE A 22 -15.55 18.32 -0.63
N LEU A 23 -15.40 19.27 0.28
CA LEU A 23 -15.37 20.69 0.00
C LEU A 23 -13.92 21.21 -0.08
N ARG A 24 -13.70 22.26 -0.88
CA ARG A 24 -12.36 22.85 -1.05
C ARG A 24 -11.78 23.34 0.26
N SER A 25 -12.59 23.91 1.16
CA SER A 25 -12.09 24.33 2.49
C SER A 25 -11.50 23.18 3.32
N GLN A 26 -11.91 21.93 3.07
CA GLN A 26 -11.37 20.75 3.77
C GLN A 26 -9.97 20.36 3.29
N LEU A 27 -9.53 20.90 2.14
CA LEU A 27 -8.18 20.71 1.62
C LEU A 27 -7.17 21.71 2.18
N ALA A 28 -7.64 22.79 2.82
CA ALA A 28 -6.77 23.79 3.41
C ALA A 28 -5.98 23.24 4.62
N GLY A 29 -4.74 23.67 4.78
CA GLY A 29 -3.89 23.31 5.92
C GLY A 29 -2.40 23.30 5.57
N ASP A 30 -1.62 22.63 6.41
CA ASP A 30 -0.14 22.60 6.31
C ASP A 30 0.40 21.52 5.36
N ILE A 31 -0.48 20.66 4.81
CA ILE A 31 -0.09 19.63 3.84
C ILE A 31 -0.59 19.99 2.45
N PRO A 32 0.07 19.51 1.37
CA PRO A 32 -0.40 19.70 0.00
C PRO A 32 -1.86 19.25 -0.18
N GLU A 33 -2.63 20.02 -0.97
CA GLU A 33 -4.05 19.72 -1.23
C GLU A 33 -4.26 18.32 -1.79
N VAL A 34 -3.38 17.88 -2.70
CA VAL A 34 -3.39 16.53 -3.29
C VAL A 34 -3.30 15.44 -2.23
N ASP A 35 -2.41 15.60 -1.25
CA ASP A 35 -2.23 14.62 -0.17
C ASP A 35 -3.46 14.55 0.72
N LYS A 36 -4.05 15.72 1.02
CA LYS A 36 -5.29 15.81 1.78
C LYS A 36 -6.45 15.16 1.03
N LEU A 37 -6.53 15.39 -0.28
CA LEU A 37 -7.56 14.81 -1.13
C LEU A 37 -7.43 13.28 -1.18
N VAL A 38 -6.21 12.74 -1.33
CA VAL A 38 -5.93 11.30 -1.25
C VAL A 38 -6.40 10.72 0.09
N GLN A 39 -6.14 11.40 1.20
CA GLN A 39 -6.58 10.96 2.54
C GLN A 39 -8.11 10.95 2.70
N LEU A 40 -8.83 11.85 2.03
CA LEU A 40 -10.28 11.98 2.15
C LEU A 40 -11.07 11.13 1.14
N THR A 41 -10.46 10.76 0.00
CA THR A 41 -11.10 10.01 -1.08
C THR A 41 -10.50 8.61 -1.21
N LEU A 42 -9.29 8.55 -1.77
CA LEU A 42 -8.66 7.35 -2.27
C LEU A 42 -8.30 6.36 -1.15
N SER A 43 -7.63 6.84 -0.10
CA SER A 43 -7.18 5.98 1.00
C SER A 43 -8.33 5.24 1.68
N PRO A 44 -9.45 5.88 2.05
CA PRO A 44 -10.64 5.20 2.52
C PRO A 44 -11.23 4.20 1.52
N ALA A 45 -11.33 4.56 0.23
CA ALA A 45 -11.88 3.67 -0.80
C ALA A 45 -11.05 2.39 -0.96
N ILE A 46 -9.72 2.52 -1.00
CA ILE A 46 -8.80 1.38 -1.02
C ILE A 46 -8.95 0.54 0.25
N TYR A 47 -8.99 1.18 1.43
CA TYR A 47 -9.14 0.47 2.71
C TYR A 47 -10.45 -0.33 2.77
N GLU A 48 -11.56 0.24 2.32
CA GLU A 48 -12.87 -0.41 2.30
C GLU A 48 -12.87 -1.61 1.34
N TYR A 49 -12.34 -1.43 0.12
CA TYR A 49 -12.22 -2.50 -0.85
C TYR A 49 -11.39 -3.67 -0.28
N LEU A 50 -10.20 -3.39 0.24
CA LEU A 50 -9.31 -4.42 0.77
C LEU A 50 -9.89 -5.10 2.01
N SER A 51 -10.61 -4.35 2.86
CA SER A 51 -11.31 -4.89 4.02
C SER A 51 -12.45 -5.82 3.63
N ALA A 52 -13.23 -5.48 2.60
CA ALA A 52 -14.30 -6.32 2.08
C ALA A 52 -13.77 -7.64 1.48
N HIS A 53 -12.53 -7.63 0.98
CA HIS A 53 -11.88 -8.80 0.37
C HIS A 53 -10.83 -9.44 1.28
N ARG A 54 -10.88 -9.15 2.59
CA ARG A 54 -9.86 -9.59 3.56
C ARG A 54 -9.63 -11.10 3.56
N ASN A 55 -10.69 -11.88 3.40
CA ASN A 55 -10.62 -13.35 3.34
C ASN A 55 -9.82 -13.89 2.13
N GLN A 56 -9.50 -13.06 1.14
CA GLN A 56 -8.75 -13.47 -0.06
C GLN A 56 -7.24 -13.24 0.06
N TRP A 57 -6.80 -12.47 1.05
CA TRP A 57 -5.38 -12.13 1.22
C TRP A 57 -4.88 -12.23 2.66
N GLU A 58 -5.75 -12.28 3.67
CA GLU A 58 -5.31 -12.43 5.05
C GLU A 58 -4.66 -13.82 5.23
N PRO A 59 -3.48 -13.91 5.86
CA PRO A 59 -2.83 -15.20 6.10
C PRO A 59 -3.69 -16.06 7.03
N ASP A 60 -3.86 -17.33 6.67
CA ASP A 60 -4.35 -18.33 7.60
C ASP A 60 -3.33 -18.61 8.71
N GLU A 61 -3.76 -19.31 9.76
CA GLU A 61 -2.92 -19.60 10.93
C GLU A 61 -1.63 -20.35 10.55
N ALA A 62 -1.73 -21.31 9.63
CA ALA A 62 -0.58 -22.10 9.19
C ALA A 62 0.45 -21.22 8.46
N THR A 63 0.00 -20.29 7.62
CA THR A 63 0.85 -19.33 6.92
C THR A 63 1.49 -18.35 7.88
N LEU A 64 0.75 -17.85 8.87
CA LEU A 64 1.29 -16.97 9.89
C LEU A 64 2.35 -17.67 10.75
N GLN A 65 2.15 -18.93 11.14
CA GLN A 65 3.15 -19.71 11.88
C GLN A 65 4.43 -19.90 11.07
N ARG A 66 4.33 -20.21 9.77
CA ARG A 66 5.50 -20.31 8.88
C ARG A 66 6.23 -18.97 8.75
N ALA A 67 5.49 -17.88 8.60
CA ALA A 67 6.03 -16.52 8.53
C ALA A 67 6.74 -16.12 9.82
N GLU A 68 6.15 -16.38 10.98
CA GLU A 68 6.76 -16.09 12.29
C GLU A 68 8.06 -16.88 12.48
N ALA A 69 8.06 -18.18 12.13
CA ALA A 69 9.26 -19.01 12.21
C ALA A 69 10.35 -18.54 11.24
N ALA A 70 9.99 -18.14 10.02
CA ALA A 70 10.94 -17.60 9.04
C ALA A 70 11.54 -16.28 9.52
N MET A 71 10.71 -15.36 10.02
CA MET A 71 11.16 -14.09 10.60
C MET A 71 12.14 -14.31 11.76
N ARG A 72 11.83 -15.21 12.70
CA ARG A 72 12.73 -15.53 13.82
C ARG A 72 14.07 -16.05 13.33
N ARG A 73 14.10 -16.90 12.29
CA ARG A 73 15.35 -17.36 11.67
C ARG A 73 16.13 -16.21 11.05
N SER A 74 15.46 -15.28 10.36
CA SER A 74 16.09 -14.09 9.78
C SER A 74 16.67 -13.16 10.82
N LEU A 75 15.95 -12.91 11.92
CA LEU A 75 16.41 -12.06 13.03
C LEU A 75 17.66 -12.65 13.71
N ALA A 76 17.74 -13.98 13.81
CA ALA A 76 18.93 -14.66 14.35
C ALA A 76 20.20 -14.48 13.48
N CYS A 77 20.06 -14.05 12.23
CA CYS A 77 21.19 -13.75 11.34
C CYS A 77 21.79 -12.35 11.56
N LEU A 78 21.13 -11.49 12.33
CA LEU A 78 21.58 -10.12 12.54
C LEU A 78 22.72 -10.08 13.57
N PRO A 79 23.76 -9.25 13.35
CA PRO A 79 24.92 -9.18 14.24
C PRO A 79 24.64 -8.44 15.55
N TYR A 80 23.38 -8.08 15.82
CA TYR A 80 22.94 -7.33 16.99
C TYR A 80 21.69 -7.97 17.60
N PRO A 81 21.47 -7.79 18.92
CA PRO A 81 20.33 -8.38 19.61
C PRO A 81 19.01 -7.77 19.13
N THR A 82 18.01 -8.64 18.92
CA THR A 82 16.67 -8.28 18.46
C THR A 82 15.62 -8.56 19.54
N THR A 83 15.94 -8.25 20.81
CA THR A 83 15.17 -8.66 22.00
C THR A 83 13.72 -8.16 22.01
N LEU A 84 13.42 -7.08 21.30
CA LEU A 84 12.04 -6.62 21.08
C LEU A 84 11.15 -7.72 20.47
N TYR A 85 11.71 -8.56 19.61
CA TYR A 85 11.01 -9.66 18.93
C TYR A 85 11.00 -10.97 19.74
N ASP A 86 11.60 -11.01 20.92
CA ASP A 86 11.47 -12.15 21.83
C ASP A 86 10.07 -12.18 22.47
N THR A 87 9.39 -11.03 22.51
CA THR A 87 8.00 -10.94 22.94
C THR A 87 7.08 -11.60 21.91
N PRO A 88 6.36 -12.69 22.25
CA PRO A 88 5.57 -13.45 21.25
C PRO A 88 4.54 -12.60 20.51
N SER A 89 3.90 -11.64 21.19
CA SER A 89 2.93 -10.75 20.55
C SER A 89 3.56 -9.82 19.52
N VAL A 90 4.77 -9.32 19.78
CA VAL A 90 5.51 -8.46 18.85
C VAL A 90 5.96 -9.28 17.64
N ALA A 91 6.55 -10.45 17.86
CA ALA A 91 6.99 -11.32 16.76
C ALA A 91 5.82 -11.66 15.83
N ARG A 92 4.70 -12.09 16.40
CA ARG A 92 3.51 -12.47 15.65
C ARG A 92 2.88 -11.27 14.94
N PHE A 93 2.80 -10.11 15.59
CA PHE A 93 2.29 -8.88 14.97
C PHE A 93 3.14 -8.48 13.76
N THR A 94 4.47 -8.42 13.92
CA THR A 94 5.38 -8.07 12.82
C THR A 94 5.30 -9.08 11.69
N ALA A 95 5.33 -10.39 12.00
CA ALA A 95 5.20 -11.43 10.98
C ALA A 95 3.87 -11.30 10.22
N LYS A 96 2.76 -11.05 10.92
CA LYS A 96 1.45 -10.81 10.31
C LYS A 96 1.48 -9.59 9.40
N ALA A 97 2.05 -8.47 9.84
CA ALA A 97 2.11 -7.24 9.03
C ALA A 97 2.88 -7.46 7.72
N LEU A 98 4.06 -8.09 7.80
CA LEU A 98 4.92 -8.35 6.65
C LEU A 98 4.26 -9.32 5.65
N ILE A 99 3.75 -10.45 6.14
CA ILE A 99 3.15 -11.46 5.26
C ILE A 99 1.81 -10.99 4.68
N SER A 100 1.01 -10.25 5.45
CA SER A 100 -0.24 -9.67 4.95
C SER A 100 0.01 -8.70 3.81
N GLY A 101 1.06 -7.87 3.90
CA GLY A 101 1.44 -6.94 2.83
C GLY A 101 1.72 -7.67 1.51
N VAL A 102 2.50 -8.74 1.56
CA VAL A 102 2.84 -9.55 0.38
C VAL A 102 1.61 -10.24 -0.22
N LEU A 103 0.79 -10.87 0.63
CA LEU A 103 -0.43 -11.55 0.16
C LEU A 103 -1.46 -10.57 -0.41
N MET A 104 -1.58 -9.38 0.19
CA MET A 104 -2.45 -8.31 -0.29
C MET A 104 -2.00 -7.80 -1.66
N GLN A 105 -0.69 -7.55 -1.85
CA GLN A 105 -0.17 -7.15 -3.17
C GLN A 105 -0.32 -8.26 -4.21
N ARG A 106 -0.14 -9.53 -3.83
CA ARG A 106 -0.41 -10.68 -4.70
C ARG A 106 -1.88 -10.78 -5.09
N PHE A 107 -2.79 -10.51 -4.16
CA PHE A 107 -4.23 -10.44 -4.42
C PHE A 107 -4.55 -9.33 -5.41
N ILE A 108 -4.09 -8.10 -5.16
CA ILE A 108 -4.28 -6.96 -6.08
C ILE A 108 -3.73 -7.30 -7.48
N HIS A 109 -2.52 -7.84 -7.55
CA HIS A 109 -1.89 -8.25 -8.81
C HIS A 109 -2.80 -9.21 -9.60
N ARG A 110 -3.37 -10.23 -8.94
CA ARG A 110 -4.23 -11.22 -9.61
C ARG A 110 -5.58 -10.65 -9.99
N SER A 111 -6.19 -9.87 -9.11
CA SER A 111 -7.55 -9.35 -9.29
C SER A 111 -7.63 -8.25 -10.35
N PHE A 112 -6.54 -7.51 -10.55
CA PHE A 112 -6.50 -6.36 -11.47
C PHE A 112 -5.52 -6.57 -12.63
N GLY A 113 -5.35 -7.80 -13.11
CA GLY A 113 -4.70 -8.09 -14.40
C GLY A 113 -3.18 -7.97 -14.44
N GLY A 114 -2.50 -8.04 -13.29
CA GLY A 114 -1.06 -8.23 -13.20
C GLY A 114 -0.19 -7.04 -13.57
N GLY A 115 0.85 -7.27 -14.38
CA GLY A 115 1.77 -6.24 -14.87
C GLY A 115 3.01 -6.01 -14.00
N ARG A 116 3.63 -4.84 -14.21
CA ARG A 116 4.90 -4.50 -13.57
C ARG A 116 4.73 -4.33 -12.07
N LEU A 117 5.81 -4.63 -11.36
CA LEU A 117 5.91 -4.47 -9.92
C LEU A 117 6.86 -3.32 -9.63
N LEU A 118 6.68 -2.65 -8.49
CA LEU A 118 7.60 -1.64 -7.99
C LEU A 118 8.34 -2.22 -6.78
N GLU A 119 9.65 -2.41 -6.94
CA GLU A 119 10.56 -2.69 -5.83
C GLU A 119 10.92 -1.36 -5.16
N PRO A 120 10.53 -1.13 -3.89
CA PRO A 120 10.79 0.13 -3.22
C PRO A 120 12.29 0.38 -3.05
N LYS A 121 12.73 1.64 -3.16
CA LYS A 121 14.11 2.02 -2.83
C LYS A 121 14.43 1.67 -1.37
N ARG A 122 15.69 1.31 -1.08
CA ARG A 122 16.17 1.06 0.30
C ARG A 122 15.79 2.24 1.21
N GLY A 123 15.15 1.95 2.35
CA GLY A 123 14.72 2.95 3.33
C GLY A 123 13.22 3.26 3.33
N VAL A 124 12.46 2.77 2.34
CA VAL A 124 11.00 2.83 2.34
C VAL A 124 10.42 1.65 3.14
N LEU A 125 9.50 1.94 4.07
CA LEU A 125 8.80 0.99 4.93
C LEU A 125 7.73 0.18 4.17
N LEU A 126 8.05 -0.33 2.99
CA LEU A 126 7.21 -1.26 2.24
C LEU A 126 7.88 -2.64 2.26
N PRO A 127 7.36 -3.60 3.06
CA PRO A 127 7.86 -4.96 3.02
C PRO A 127 7.40 -5.65 1.73
N GLY A 128 8.36 -5.93 0.86
CA GLY A 128 8.13 -6.58 -0.43
C GLY A 128 7.85 -5.59 -1.57
N VAL A 129 7.31 -6.13 -2.66
CA VAL A 129 7.06 -5.36 -3.89
C VAL A 129 5.61 -4.91 -3.98
N MET A 130 5.37 -3.77 -4.62
CA MET A 130 4.02 -3.29 -4.92
C MET A 130 3.60 -3.76 -6.31
N ALA A 131 2.36 -4.23 -6.47
CA ALA A 131 1.79 -4.58 -7.77
C ALA A 131 1.44 -3.31 -8.56
N PHE A 132 2.44 -2.57 -9.04
CA PHE A 132 2.32 -1.18 -9.51
C PHE A 132 1.21 -0.98 -10.55
N ASP A 133 1.24 -1.71 -11.66
CA ASP A 133 0.24 -1.54 -12.72
C ASP A 133 -1.16 -1.96 -12.24
N ALA A 134 -1.25 -3.00 -11.41
CA ALA A 134 -2.50 -3.50 -10.85
C ALA A 134 -3.11 -2.54 -9.81
N ASN A 135 -2.29 -1.89 -8.96
CA ASN A 135 -2.77 -0.88 -8.02
C ASN A 135 -3.34 0.32 -8.77
N ASN A 136 -2.66 0.81 -9.81
CA ASN A 136 -3.17 1.89 -10.65
C ASN A 136 -4.54 1.54 -11.25
N ARG A 137 -4.68 0.33 -11.82
CA ARG A 137 -5.97 -0.13 -12.35
C ARG A 137 -7.04 -0.30 -11.29
N MET A 138 -6.69 -0.81 -10.10
CA MET A 138 -7.62 -0.88 -8.97
C MET A 138 -8.16 0.51 -8.62
N VAL A 139 -7.31 1.52 -8.54
CA VAL A 139 -7.74 2.88 -8.22
C VAL A 139 -8.66 3.46 -9.30
N HIS A 140 -8.32 3.27 -10.58
CA HIS A 140 -9.21 3.66 -11.68
C HIS A 140 -10.56 2.97 -11.59
N GLN A 141 -10.59 1.66 -11.35
CA GLN A 141 -11.84 0.90 -11.20
C GLN A 141 -12.67 1.41 -10.02
N LEU A 142 -12.05 1.71 -8.88
CA LEU A 142 -12.75 2.25 -7.72
C LEU A 142 -13.39 3.62 -7.99
N GLU A 143 -12.74 4.46 -8.81
CA GLU A 143 -13.34 5.72 -9.26
C GLU A 143 -14.51 5.48 -10.22
N GLU A 144 -14.35 4.57 -11.19
CA GLU A 144 -15.38 4.20 -12.17
C GLU A 144 -16.62 3.58 -11.50
N ASP A 145 -16.42 2.79 -10.45
CA ASP A 145 -17.47 2.17 -9.64
C ASP A 145 -18.14 3.17 -8.68
N GLY A 146 -17.63 4.40 -8.60
CA GLY A 146 -18.20 5.47 -7.79
C GLY A 146 -17.83 5.44 -6.29
N ALA A 147 -16.84 4.64 -5.88
CA ALA A 147 -16.35 4.63 -4.49
C ALA A 147 -15.82 6.01 -4.07
N PHE A 148 -15.25 6.73 -5.04
CA PHE A 148 -14.94 8.15 -4.95
C PHE A 148 -15.02 8.77 -6.35
N ARG A 149 -15.02 10.11 -6.40
CA ARG A 149 -14.96 10.86 -7.67
C ARG A 149 -14.30 12.20 -7.43
N ILE A 150 -13.24 12.53 -8.18
CA ILE A 150 -12.61 13.85 -8.09
C ILE A 150 -13.16 14.71 -9.23
N LEU A 151 -13.78 15.83 -8.90
CA LEU A 151 -14.45 16.71 -9.86
C LEU A 151 -13.49 17.73 -10.48
N ASP A 152 -12.52 18.21 -9.70
CA ASP A 152 -11.50 19.13 -10.17
C ASP A 152 -10.49 18.37 -11.06
N PRO A 153 -10.41 18.68 -12.37
CA PRO A 153 -9.54 17.94 -13.29
C PRO A 153 -8.05 18.10 -12.98
N ALA A 154 -7.63 19.23 -12.43
CA ALA A 154 -6.23 19.47 -12.07
C ALA A 154 -5.84 18.59 -10.88
N LEU A 155 -6.64 18.65 -9.81
CA LEU A 155 -6.43 17.80 -8.63
C LEU A 155 -6.52 16.31 -8.99
N ARG A 156 -7.46 15.92 -9.85
CA ARG A 156 -7.57 14.54 -10.34
C ARG A 156 -6.27 14.12 -11.04
N SER A 157 -5.78 14.95 -11.97
CA SER A 157 -4.53 14.65 -12.69
C SER A 157 -3.35 14.51 -11.73
N GLU A 158 -3.25 15.36 -10.71
CA GLU A 158 -2.18 15.28 -9.70
C GLU A 158 -2.29 14.00 -8.84
N VAL A 159 -3.49 13.66 -8.35
CA VAL A 159 -3.70 12.41 -7.59
C VAL A 159 -3.25 11.19 -8.37
N PHE A 160 -3.64 11.08 -9.65
CA PHE A 160 -3.26 9.94 -10.48
C PHE A 160 -1.77 9.96 -10.89
N ALA A 161 -1.15 11.13 -10.99
CA ALA A 161 0.29 11.22 -11.19
C ALA A 161 1.07 10.65 -10.00
N THR A 162 0.61 10.89 -8.76
CA THR A 162 1.24 10.34 -7.55
C THR A 162 1.18 8.81 -7.49
N LEU A 163 0.14 8.18 -8.06
CA LEU A 163 0.04 6.71 -8.15
C LEU A 163 0.95 6.13 -9.23
N GLY A 164 1.21 6.90 -10.28
CA GLY A 164 2.17 6.59 -11.33
C GLY A 164 3.63 6.89 -10.97
N ASP A 165 3.90 7.41 -9.76
CA ASP A 165 5.23 7.87 -9.39
C ASP A 165 6.20 6.71 -9.13
N THR A 166 7.02 6.45 -10.14
CA THR A 166 8.09 5.44 -10.06
C THR A 166 9.30 5.90 -9.27
N GLU A 167 9.41 7.18 -8.87
CA GLU A 167 10.55 7.66 -8.08
C GLU A 167 10.67 6.96 -6.72
N GLN A 168 9.60 6.32 -6.27
CA GLN A 168 9.53 5.53 -5.04
C GLN A 168 10.28 4.18 -5.14
N GLY A 169 10.66 3.73 -6.33
CA GLY A 169 11.22 2.39 -6.53
C GLY A 169 11.86 2.13 -7.89
N THR A 170 12.07 0.85 -8.17
CA THR A 170 12.48 0.33 -9.48
C THR A 170 11.37 -0.55 -10.03
N LEU A 171 10.95 -0.31 -11.27
CA LEU A 171 9.99 -1.18 -11.92
C LEU A 171 10.65 -2.48 -12.36
N VAL A 172 10.06 -3.60 -11.99
CA VAL A 172 10.49 -4.93 -12.40
C VAL A 172 9.39 -5.64 -13.20
N PRO A 173 9.76 -6.50 -14.17
CA PRO A 173 8.81 -7.15 -15.05
C PRO A 173 7.92 -8.15 -14.29
N GLU A 174 6.71 -8.35 -14.81
CA GLU A 174 5.71 -9.29 -14.29
C GLU A 174 6.24 -10.72 -14.15
N SER A 175 7.21 -11.12 -14.98
CA SER A 175 7.83 -12.44 -14.89
C SER A 175 8.49 -12.72 -13.54
N GLN A 176 8.76 -11.68 -12.73
CA GLN A 176 9.30 -11.84 -11.37
C GLN A 176 8.22 -11.93 -10.29
N ALA A 177 6.93 -11.72 -10.62
CA ALA A 177 5.84 -11.64 -9.65
C ALA A 177 5.69 -12.91 -8.81
N GLU A 178 5.85 -14.09 -9.40
CA GLU A 178 5.76 -15.34 -8.64
C GLU A 178 6.85 -15.45 -7.57
N ALA A 179 8.08 -15.04 -7.91
CA ALA A 179 9.19 -15.08 -6.97
C ALA A 179 9.08 -14.00 -5.89
N LEU A 180 8.66 -12.79 -6.25
CA LEU A 180 8.59 -11.64 -5.35
C LEU A 180 7.36 -11.65 -4.45
N PHE A 181 6.28 -12.31 -4.86
CA PHE A 181 5.10 -12.56 -4.03
C PHE A 181 5.11 -13.93 -3.33
N ASP A 182 6.23 -14.65 -3.34
CA ASP A 182 6.34 -15.91 -2.62
C ASP A 182 6.35 -15.65 -1.10
N PRO A 183 5.29 -16.05 -0.37
CA PRO A 183 5.20 -15.85 1.08
C PRO A 183 6.36 -16.50 1.84
N ASN A 184 7.01 -17.52 1.25
CA ASN A 184 8.15 -18.21 1.86
C ASN A 184 9.47 -17.46 1.69
N LYS A 185 9.52 -16.45 0.81
CA LYS A 185 10.71 -15.63 0.51
C LYS A 185 10.64 -14.22 1.08
N VAL A 186 9.58 -13.89 1.81
CA VAL A 186 9.39 -12.59 2.47
C VAL A 186 10.50 -12.29 3.47
N PHE A 187 11.06 -13.33 4.08
CA PHE A 187 12.09 -13.23 5.10
C PHE A 187 13.41 -13.78 4.56
N ILE A 188 14.45 -12.95 4.55
CA ILE A 188 15.81 -13.36 4.18
C ILE A 188 16.30 -14.32 5.27
N THR A 189 16.36 -15.61 5.00
CA THR A 189 17.11 -16.52 5.86
C THR A 189 18.60 -16.32 5.61
N CYS A 190 19.45 -16.56 6.60
CA CYS A 190 20.89 -16.68 6.40
C CYS A 190 21.11 -17.52 5.13
N GLU A 191 21.73 -16.96 4.08
CA GLU A 191 22.22 -17.83 3.03
C GLU A 191 23.15 -18.85 3.70
N PRO A 192 23.14 -20.13 3.30
CA PRO A 192 24.22 -21.01 3.67
C PRO A 192 25.48 -20.44 2.99
N GLU A 193 26.27 -19.65 3.70
CA GLU A 193 27.64 -19.37 3.28
C GLU A 193 28.35 -20.72 3.09
N ALA A 194 28.60 -21.07 1.83
CA ALA A 194 29.64 -21.99 1.41
C ALA A 194 29.77 -23.32 2.19
N ALA A 195 28.84 -24.26 2.00
CA ALA A 195 29.17 -25.69 2.15
C ALA A 195 30.11 -26.21 1.03
N ALA A 196 30.57 -25.34 0.12
CA ALA A 196 31.45 -25.70 -0.98
C ALA A 196 32.37 -24.52 -1.36
N LYS A 197 33.40 -24.26 -0.54
CA LYS A 197 34.68 -23.64 -0.97
C LYS A 197 35.69 -23.52 0.18
N VAL A 198 36.00 -24.63 0.85
CA VAL A 198 37.38 -24.98 1.24
C VAL A 198 37.43 -26.52 1.25
N GLY A 199 37.70 -27.08 0.07
CA GLY A 199 38.45 -28.32 -0.02
C GLY A 199 39.93 -28.01 0.05
#